data_AF-A0A7R9ZT05-F1
#
_entry.id   AF-A0A7R9ZT05-F1
#
_cell.length_a   1.000
_cell.length_b   1.000
_cell.length_c   1.000
_cell.angle_alpha   90.00
_cell.angle_beta   90.00
_cell.angle_gamma   90.00
#
_symmetry.space_group_name_H-M   'P 1'
#
loop_
_entity.id
_entity.type
_entity.pdbx_description
1 polymer ?
#
loop_
_entity_poly.entity_id
_entity_poly.type
_entity_poly.pdbx_seq_one_letter_code
_entity_poly.pdbx_strand_id
1 'polypeptide(L)'
;DTGRTSDGGQDKTSQGDQQQGRTSAKQRRLNRLMAQNRKATIVIEHLIQASDVSHCMQHFDIYMKWNYRLFQEMSRAYELDRSNTEPSLGWFKSEIWFFDNYVIPLARKLDECGVFGAHSQEYLNYALQNRKRFALTGKKAIEDYKTRYQEEKKMKNKKMSAKPSFDEL
;
A
#
# COMPACT_ATOMS: atom_id res chain seq x y z
N ASP A 1 -33.59 51.59 -67.69
CA ASP A 1 -32.37 50.77 -67.61
C ASP A 1 -31.88 50.81 -66.17
N THR A 2 -32.17 49.78 -65.36
CA THR A 2 -31.19 48.74 -64.93
C THR A 2 -29.89 49.37 -64.38
N GLY A 3 -29.38 49.07 -63.20
CA GLY A 3 -29.66 48.01 -62.25
C GLY A 3 -28.98 48.27 -60.90
N ARG A 4 -29.38 47.42 -59.97
CA ARG A 4 -29.16 47.39 -58.52
C ARG A 4 -27.73 46.94 -58.18
N THR A 5 -27.01 47.70 -57.37
CA THR A 5 -25.81 47.21 -56.67
C THR A 5 -26.24 46.54 -55.36
N SER A 6 -26.10 45.22 -55.28
CA SER A 6 -26.23 44.46 -54.03
C SER A 6 -24.85 44.29 -53.41
N ASP A 7 -24.58 45.05 -52.34
CA ASP A 7 -23.43 44.84 -51.47
C ASP A 7 -23.76 43.72 -50.46
N GLY A 8 -23.12 42.56 -50.64
CA GLY A 8 -23.30 41.36 -49.84
C GLY A 8 -22.13 41.16 -48.88
N GLY A 9 -21.95 42.08 -47.94
CA GLY A 9 -21.02 41.90 -46.81
C GLY A 9 -21.57 40.89 -45.81
N GLN A 10 -21.36 39.59 -46.04
CA GLN A 10 -21.66 38.56 -45.05
C GLN A 10 -20.68 38.65 -43.86
N ASP A 11 -21.26 38.90 -42.70
CA ASP A 11 -20.66 38.93 -41.37
C ASP A 11 -20.03 37.56 -41.00
N LYS A 12 -18.77 37.36 -41.39
CA LYS A 12 -17.96 36.16 -41.07
C LYS A 12 -17.25 36.25 -39.71
N THR A 13 -17.34 37.40 -39.05
CA THR A 13 -16.64 37.72 -37.79
C THR A 13 -17.33 37.09 -36.56
N SER A 14 -18.66 37.04 -36.53
CA SER A 14 -19.41 36.56 -35.36
C SER A 14 -19.40 35.04 -35.13
N GLN A 15 -19.16 34.22 -36.16
CA GLN A 15 -19.14 32.75 -36.03
C GLN A 15 -17.78 32.20 -35.54
N GLY A 16 -16.67 32.85 -35.90
CA GLY A 16 -15.33 32.45 -35.47
C GLY A 16 -15.13 32.58 -33.96
N ASP A 17 -15.55 33.71 -33.37
CA ASP A 17 -15.39 33.99 -31.94
C ASP A 17 -16.25 33.07 -31.06
N GLN A 18 -17.46 32.72 -31.50
CA GLN A 18 -18.32 31.77 -30.76
C GLN A 18 -17.77 30.34 -30.80
N GLN A 19 -17.12 29.94 -31.90
CA GLN A 19 -16.52 28.61 -32.04
C GLN A 19 -15.20 28.51 -31.28
N GLN A 20 -14.42 29.59 -31.23
CA GLN A 20 -13.15 29.70 -30.49
C GLN A 20 -13.36 29.80 -28.97
N GLY A 21 -14.43 30.46 -28.52
CA GLY A 21 -14.87 30.44 -27.11
C GLY A 21 -15.36 29.07 -26.64
N ARG A 22 -16.11 28.35 -27.49
CA ARG A 22 -16.59 26.98 -27.20
C ARG A 22 -15.47 25.95 -27.15
N THR A 23 -14.46 26.04 -28.01
CA THR A 23 -13.29 25.13 -27.97
C THR A 23 -12.43 25.39 -26.73
N SER A 24 -12.25 26.64 -26.32
CA SER A 24 -11.55 26.99 -25.07
C SER A 24 -12.28 26.48 -23.82
N ALA A 25 -13.61 26.59 -23.76
CA ALA A 25 -14.41 26.04 -22.66
C ALA A 25 -14.36 24.50 -22.61
N LYS A 26 -14.46 23.83 -23.77
CA LYS A 26 -14.33 22.37 -23.88
C LYS A 26 -12.93 21.89 -23.45
N GLN A 27 -11.88 22.62 -23.86
CA GLN A 27 -10.50 22.32 -23.46
C GLN A 27 -10.29 22.50 -21.94
N ARG A 28 -10.84 23.55 -21.34
CA ARG A 28 -10.81 23.76 -19.87
C ARG A 28 -11.48 22.63 -19.12
N ARG A 29 -12.64 22.16 -19.61
CA ARG A 29 -13.34 21.00 -19.02
C ARG A 29 -12.51 19.73 -19.13
N LEU A 30 -11.93 19.45 -20.30
CA LEU A 30 -11.06 18.30 -20.51
C LEU A 30 -9.85 18.34 -19.58
N ASN A 31 -9.20 19.50 -19.44
CA ASN A 31 -8.06 19.68 -18.54
C ASN A 31 -8.45 19.43 -17.07
N ARG A 32 -9.63 19.89 -16.64
CA ARG A 32 -10.16 19.64 -15.29
C ARG A 32 -10.41 18.15 -15.05
N LEU A 33 -11.06 17.46 -16.00
CA LEU A 33 -11.30 16.01 -15.92
C LEU A 33 -9.99 15.23 -15.86
N MET A 34 -9.03 15.57 -16.71
CA MET A 34 -7.70 14.95 -16.69
C MET A 34 -6.98 15.16 -15.35
N ALA A 35 -7.09 16.35 -14.76
CA ALA A 35 -6.53 16.62 -13.44
C ALA A 35 -7.22 15.80 -12.33
N GLN A 36 -8.55 15.66 -12.38
CA GLN A 36 -9.31 14.82 -11.45
C GLN A 36 -8.93 13.33 -11.59
N ASN A 37 -8.84 12.84 -12.82
CA ASN A 37 -8.44 11.45 -13.10
C ASN A 37 -7.04 11.15 -12.56
N ARG A 38 -6.07 12.05 -12.77
CA ARG A 38 -4.72 11.90 -12.19
C ARG A 38 -4.74 11.83 -10.67
N LYS A 39 -5.51 12.72 -10.02
CA LYS A 39 -5.67 12.68 -8.56
C LYS A 39 -6.28 11.36 -8.09
N ALA A 40 -7.32 10.88 -8.77
CA ALA A 40 -7.95 9.60 -8.44
C ALA A 40 -6.98 8.42 -8.59
N THR A 41 -6.17 8.39 -9.65
CA THR A 41 -5.14 7.36 -9.82
C THR A 41 -4.13 7.36 -8.68
N ILE A 42 -3.66 8.53 -8.24
CA ILE A 42 -2.73 8.66 -7.12
C ILE A 42 -3.37 8.13 -5.83
N VAL A 43 -4.64 8.45 -5.56
CA VAL A 43 -5.34 7.93 -4.38
C VAL A 43 -5.47 6.41 -4.42
N ILE A 44 -5.81 5.83 -5.58
CA ILE A 44 -5.91 4.37 -5.75
C ILE A 44 -4.55 3.71 -5.48
N GLU A 45 -3.47 4.28 -6.00
CA GLU A 45 -2.11 3.77 -5.75
C GLU A 45 -1.78 3.77 -4.25
N HIS A 46 -2.04 4.88 -3.54
CA HIS A 46 -1.82 4.96 -2.11
C HIS A 46 -2.69 3.97 -1.33
N LEU A 47 -3.94 3.74 -1.76
CA LEU A 47 -4.83 2.76 -1.14
C LEU A 47 -4.30 1.33 -1.28
N ILE A 48 -3.80 0.98 -2.47
CA ILE A 48 -3.19 -0.34 -2.72
C ILE A 48 -1.94 -0.50 -1.85
N GLN A 49 -1.06 0.51 -1.81
CA GLN A 49 0.14 0.50 -0.96
C GLN A 49 -0.22 0.36 0.52
N ALA A 50 -1.21 1.12 1.00
CA ALA A 50 -1.67 1.07 2.39
C ALA A 50 -2.25 -0.30 2.76
N SER A 51 -2.96 -0.93 1.82
CA SER A 51 -3.60 -2.23 2.05
C SER A 51 -2.56 -3.32 2.34
N ASP A 52 -1.45 -3.32 1.60
CA ASP A 52 -0.38 -4.30 1.72
C ASP A 52 0.31 -4.28 3.10
N VAL A 53 0.49 -3.08 3.68
CA VAL A 53 1.21 -2.89 4.94
C VAL A 53 0.34 -2.40 6.09
N SER A 54 -0.99 -2.53 5.95
CA SER A 54 -1.97 -2.03 6.92
C SER A 54 -1.74 -2.58 8.34
N HIS A 55 -1.29 -3.82 8.47
CA HIS A 55 -0.98 -4.46 9.75
C HIS A 55 0.12 -3.74 10.55
N CYS A 56 1.05 -3.03 9.89
CA CYS A 56 2.09 -2.23 10.54
C CYS A 56 1.54 -0.93 11.15
N MET A 57 0.36 -0.49 10.73
CA MET A 57 -0.33 0.74 11.16
C MET A 57 -1.55 0.44 12.05
N GLN A 58 -1.64 -0.77 12.60
CA GLN A 58 -2.67 -1.20 13.55
C GLN A 58 -2.09 -1.35 14.96
N HIS A 59 -2.92 -1.73 15.94
CA HIS A 59 -2.45 -2.05 17.29
C HIS A 59 -1.29 -3.04 17.29
N PHE A 60 -0.34 -2.83 18.20
CA PHE A 60 0.92 -3.57 18.26
C PHE A 60 0.76 -5.09 18.25
N ASP A 61 -0.24 -5.64 18.95
CA ASP A 61 -0.44 -7.09 19.02
C ASP A 61 -0.85 -7.68 17.66
N ILE A 62 -1.57 -6.91 16.83
CA ILE A 62 -1.92 -7.30 15.46
C ILE A 62 -0.67 -7.28 14.58
N TYR A 63 0.12 -6.20 14.66
CA TYR A 63 1.43 -6.13 13.99
C TYR A 63 2.29 -7.34 14.34
N MET A 64 2.49 -7.63 15.64
CA MET A 64 3.31 -8.74 16.11
C MET A 64 2.80 -10.11 15.67
N LYS A 65 1.47 -10.30 15.59
CA LYS A 65 0.86 -11.53 15.09
C LYS A 65 1.21 -11.77 13.62
N TRP A 66 1.07 -10.75 12.78
CA TRP A 66 1.36 -10.86 11.35
C TRP A 66 2.86 -10.92 11.06
N ASN A 67 3.66 -10.16 11.80
CA ASN A 67 5.12 -10.20 11.69
C ASN A 67 5.65 -11.61 12.03
N TYR A 68 5.11 -12.25 13.08
CA TYR A 68 5.44 -13.64 13.37
C TYR A 68 5.06 -14.58 12.22
N ARG A 69 3.85 -14.45 11.66
CA ARG A 69 3.42 -15.32 10.54
C ARG A 69 4.36 -15.21 9.34
N LEU A 70 4.76 -14.00 8.97
CA LEU A 70 5.74 -13.78 7.92
C LEU A 70 7.09 -14.43 8.27
N PHE A 71 7.56 -14.28 9.51
CA PHE A 71 8.75 -14.97 9.98
C PHE A 71 8.66 -16.49 9.79
N GLN A 72 7.51 -17.11 10.12
CA GLN A 72 7.32 -18.55 9.92
C GLN A 72 7.37 -18.97 8.45
N GLU A 73 6.78 -18.17 7.55
CA GLU A 73 6.81 -18.42 6.11
C GLU A 73 8.25 -18.34 5.57
N MET A 74 8.99 -17.33 5.99
CA MET A 74 10.38 -17.14 5.60
C MET A 74 11.30 -18.22 6.17
N SER A 75 11.10 -18.63 7.43
CA SER A 75 11.85 -19.72 8.05
C SER A 75 11.58 -21.04 7.34
N ARG A 76 10.34 -21.31 6.96
CA ARG A 76 10.01 -22.50 6.17
C ARG A 76 10.64 -22.47 4.79
N ALA A 77 10.64 -21.31 4.12
CA ALA A 77 11.28 -21.17 2.82
C ALA A 77 12.79 -21.40 2.89
N TYR A 78 13.45 -20.91 3.94
CA TYR A 78 14.87 -21.17 4.20
C TYR A 78 15.15 -22.66 4.43
N GLU A 79 14.33 -23.35 5.25
CA GLU A 79 14.49 -24.79 5.51
C GLU A 79 14.24 -25.68 4.29
N LEU A 80 13.51 -25.19 3.29
CA LEU A 80 13.26 -25.88 2.03
C LEU A 80 14.26 -25.48 0.93
N ASP A 81 15.35 -24.80 1.30
CA ASP A 81 16.36 -24.25 0.37
C ASP A 81 15.75 -23.36 -0.74
N ARG A 82 14.57 -22.76 -0.48
CA ARG A 82 13.91 -21.78 -1.36
C ARG A 82 14.36 -20.34 -1.09
N SER A 83 15.10 -20.13 -0.01
CA SER A 83 15.70 -18.85 0.38
C SER A 83 17.12 -19.11 0.89
N ASN A 84 18.07 -18.29 0.45
CA ASN A 84 19.47 -18.38 0.90
C ASN A 84 19.72 -17.63 2.21
N THR A 85 18.70 -16.93 2.74
CA THR A 85 18.85 -16.05 3.91
C THR A 85 18.11 -16.62 5.11
N GLU A 86 18.85 -16.84 6.20
CA GLU A 86 18.27 -17.19 7.49
C GLU A 86 17.52 -15.95 8.04
N PRO A 87 16.20 -16.04 8.28
CA PRO A 87 15.39 -14.85 8.56
C PRO A 87 15.81 -14.09 9.81
N SER A 88 16.30 -14.78 10.84
CA SER A 88 16.52 -14.16 12.14
C SER A 88 17.75 -13.28 12.25
N LEU A 89 18.79 -13.51 11.42
CA LEU A 89 20.04 -12.74 11.44
C LEU A 89 19.81 -11.26 11.09
N GLY A 90 18.84 -10.97 10.22
CA GLY A 90 18.56 -9.63 9.72
C GLY A 90 17.28 -8.98 10.24
N TRP A 91 16.36 -9.77 10.82
CA TRP A 91 14.96 -9.36 11.04
C TRP A 91 14.79 -8.05 11.81
N PHE A 92 15.52 -7.90 12.92
CA PHE A 92 15.41 -6.70 13.75
C PHE A 92 15.79 -5.44 12.96
N LYS A 93 16.93 -5.49 12.25
CA LYS A 93 17.42 -4.35 11.50
C LYS A 93 16.54 -4.06 10.29
N SER A 94 16.06 -5.09 9.60
CA SER A 94 15.17 -4.92 8.45
C SER A 94 13.84 -4.30 8.85
N GLU A 95 13.24 -4.74 9.96
CA GLU A 95 12.00 -4.16 10.48
C GLU A 95 12.16 -2.69 10.86
N ILE A 96 13.21 -2.33 11.61
CA ILE A 96 13.48 -0.93 11.96
C ILE A 96 13.65 -0.09 10.69
N TRP A 97 14.44 -0.57 9.74
CA TRP A 97 14.63 0.11 8.47
C TRP A 97 13.31 0.24 7.69
N PHE A 98 12.47 -0.80 7.68
CA PHE A 98 11.19 -0.82 6.99
C PHE A 98 10.21 0.20 7.58
N PHE A 99 10.13 0.30 8.91
CA PHE A 99 9.34 1.35 9.54
C PHE A 99 9.84 2.75 9.19
N ASP A 100 11.14 2.99 9.33
CA ASP A 100 11.74 4.32 9.16
C ASP A 100 11.71 4.80 7.70
N ASN A 101 11.89 3.90 6.73
CA ASN A 101 12.06 4.25 5.31
C ASN A 101 10.83 3.97 4.44
N TYR A 102 9.86 3.18 4.93
CA TYR A 102 8.68 2.82 4.15
C TYR A 102 7.36 3.11 4.88
N VAL A 103 7.09 2.43 6.00
CA VAL A 103 5.77 2.48 6.67
C VAL A 103 5.45 3.89 7.18
N ILE A 104 6.36 4.53 7.91
CA ILE A 104 6.12 5.87 8.45
C ILE A 104 6.00 6.92 7.33
N PRO A 105 6.90 6.97 6.32
CA PRO A 105 6.71 7.84 5.17
C PRO A 105 5.38 7.64 4.45
N LEU A 106 4.93 6.39 4.26
CA LEU A 106 3.64 6.09 3.66
C LEU A 106 2.47 6.58 4.53
N ALA A 107 2.50 6.29 5.84
CA ALA A 107 1.45 6.74 6.77
C ALA A 107 1.33 8.27 6.79
N ARG A 108 2.45 8.99 6.74
CA ARG A 108 2.47 10.45 6.59
C ARG A 108 1.81 10.91 5.30
N LYS A 109 2.15 10.29 4.16
CA LYS A 109 1.52 10.61 2.87
C LYS A 109 0.01 10.35 2.88
N LEU A 110 -0.44 9.28 3.55
CA LEU A 110 -1.87 8.98 3.69
C LEU A 110 -2.60 10.05 4.52
N ASP A 111 -1.94 10.59 5.55
CA ASP A 111 -2.45 11.70 6.35
C ASP A 111 -2.51 13.01 5.56
N GLU A 112 -1.43 13.33 4.87
CA GLU A 112 -1.34 14.51 3.98
C GLU A 112 -2.33 14.45 2.81
N CYS A 113 -2.73 13.24 2.38
CA CYS A 113 -3.70 13.05 1.30
C CYS A 113 -5.10 13.58 1.65
N GLY A 114 -5.47 13.62 2.94
CA GLY A 114 -6.76 14.16 3.42
C GLY A 114 -8.01 13.38 2.98
N VAL A 115 -7.85 12.31 2.19
CA VAL A 115 -8.94 11.46 1.68
C VAL A 115 -9.51 10.55 2.77
N PHE A 116 -8.71 10.20 3.77
CA PHE A 116 -9.06 9.19 4.79
C PHE A 116 -9.58 9.78 6.11
N GLY A 117 -9.74 11.12 6.18
CA GLY A 117 -10.30 11.81 7.34
C GLY A 117 -9.52 11.52 8.64
N ALA A 118 -10.22 11.40 9.76
CA ALA A 118 -9.59 11.18 11.07
C ALA A 118 -8.78 9.87 11.17
N HIS A 119 -9.05 8.88 10.34
CA HIS A 119 -8.40 7.56 10.40
C HIS A 119 -6.95 7.56 9.92
N SER A 120 -6.54 8.49 9.04
CA SER A 120 -5.14 8.56 8.61
C SER A 120 -4.18 8.94 9.73
N GLN A 121 -4.64 9.81 10.63
CA GLN A 121 -3.87 10.24 11.78
C GLN A 121 -3.68 9.11 12.80
N GLU A 122 -4.69 8.24 12.96
CA GLU A 122 -4.59 7.02 13.77
C GLU A 122 -3.53 6.06 13.19
N TYR A 123 -3.51 5.86 11.87
CA TYR A 123 -2.50 5.01 11.21
C TYR A 123 -1.08 5.51 11.44
N LEU A 124 -0.86 6.82 11.28
CA LEU A 124 0.45 7.42 11.56
C LEU A 124 0.86 7.24 13.01
N ASN A 125 -0.06 7.46 13.94
CA ASN A 125 0.20 7.29 15.37
C ASN A 125 0.58 5.84 15.71
N TYR A 126 -0.17 4.85 15.21
CA TYR A 126 0.14 3.45 15.41
C TYR A 126 1.48 3.05 14.77
N ALA A 127 1.79 3.52 13.57
CA ALA A 127 3.08 3.25 12.93
C ALA A 127 4.26 3.72 13.80
N LEU A 128 4.18 4.94 14.33
CA LEU A 128 5.20 5.53 15.21
C LEU A 128 5.32 4.75 16.53
N GLN A 129 4.19 4.41 17.15
CA GLN A 129 4.16 3.62 18.39
C GLN A 129 4.72 2.21 18.18
N ASN A 130 4.33 1.53 17.09
CA ASN A 130 4.80 0.20 16.75
C ASN A 130 6.31 0.20 16.52
N ARG A 131 6.82 1.15 15.73
CA ARG A 131 8.27 1.34 15.54
C ARG A 131 8.99 1.52 16.87
N LYS A 132 8.51 2.42 17.73
CA LYS A 132 9.12 2.69 19.05
C LYS A 132 9.10 1.44 19.94
N ARG A 133 7.97 0.76 20.02
CA ARG A 133 7.81 -0.43 20.86
C ARG A 133 8.65 -1.60 20.33
N PHE A 134 8.67 -1.82 19.02
CA PHE A 134 9.50 -2.85 18.40
C PHE A 134 11.00 -2.56 18.58
N ALA A 135 11.45 -1.31 18.56
CA ALA A 135 12.83 -0.99 18.89
C ALA A 135 13.25 -1.43 20.31
N LEU A 136 12.31 -1.43 21.26
CA LEU A 136 12.54 -1.84 22.64
C LEU A 136 12.42 -3.36 22.83
N THR A 137 11.42 -3.99 22.21
CA THR A 137 11.08 -5.40 22.49
C THR A 137 11.43 -6.36 21.35
N GLY A 138 11.81 -5.86 20.18
CA GLY A 138 11.90 -6.63 18.94
C GLY A 138 12.96 -7.72 18.96
N LYS A 139 14.13 -7.49 19.59
CA LYS A 139 15.16 -8.52 19.73
C LYS A 139 14.66 -9.73 20.51
N LYS A 140 14.05 -9.49 21.67
CA LYS A 140 13.41 -10.53 22.48
C LYS A 140 12.29 -11.22 21.71
N ALA A 141 11.46 -10.46 21.00
CA ALA A 141 10.40 -11.04 20.20
C ALA A 141 10.92 -12.00 19.13
N ILE A 142 12.06 -11.71 18.49
CA ILE A 142 12.67 -12.59 17.49
C ILE A 142 13.21 -13.87 18.14
N GLU A 143 13.77 -13.80 19.35
CA GLU A 143 14.14 -15.00 20.12
C GLU A 143 12.90 -15.86 20.44
N ASP A 144 11.80 -15.22 20.85
CA ASP A 144 10.52 -15.89 21.08
C ASP A 144 9.98 -16.51 19.78
N TYR A 145 10.13 -15.83 18.63
CA TYR A 145 9.72 -16.35 17.32
C TYR A 145 10.47 -17.63 16.95
N LYS A 146 11.79 -17.65 17.15
CA LYS A 146 12.60 -18.85 16.92
C LYS A 146 12.11 -20.02 17.75
N THR A 147 11.95 -19.80 19.06
CA THR A 147 11.53 -20.83 20.01
C THR A 147 10.18 -21.39 19.60
N ARG A 148 9.19 -20.53 19.38
CA ARG A 148 7.83 -20.93 18.98
C ARG A 148 7.81 -21.65 17.63
N TYR A 149 8.58 -21.18 16.65
CA TYR A 149 8.66 -21.85 15.34
C TYR A 149 9.19 -23.28 15.47
N GLN A 150 10.25 -23.49 16.26
CA GLN A 150 10.83 -24.81 16.50
C GLN A 150 9.87 -25.73 17.27
N GLU A 151 9.16 -25.21 18.27
CA GLU A 151 8.13 -25.96 19.00
C GLU A 151 6.98 -26.39 18.09
N GLU A 152 6.44 -25.45 17.31
CA GLU A 152 5.36 -25.73 16.35
C GLU A 152 5.78 -26.77 15.31
N LYS A 153 7.04 -26.71 14.85
CA LYS A 153 7.62 -27.70 13.94
C LYS A 153 7.70 -29.09 14.58
N LYS A 154 8.23 -29.21 15.80
CA LYS A 154 8.28 -30.48 16.55
C LYS A 154 6.88 -31.08 16.73
N MET A 155 5.91 -30.25 17.08
CA MET A 155 4.52 -30.68 17.26
C MET A 155 3.87 -31.16 15.96
N LYS A 156 4.14 -30.48 14.83
CA LYS A 156 3.67 -30.92 13.50
C LYS A 156 4.30 -32.25 13.10
N ASN A 157 5.61 -32.42 13.30
CA ASN A 157 6.31 -33.67 12.99
C ASN A 157 5.76 -34.84 13.81
N LYS A 158 5.55 -34.66 15.12
CA LYS A 158 4.93 -35.68 16.00
C LYS A 158 3.52 -36.05 15.55
N LYS A 159 2.71 -35.08 15.11
CA LYS A 159 1.37 -35.34 14.57
C LYS A 159 1.39 -36.09 13.25
N MET A 160 2.39 -35.86 12.39
CA MET A 160 2.54 -36.60 11.13
C MET A 160 2.97 -38.04 11.38
N SER A 161 3.88 -38.29 12.33
CA SER A 161 4.33 -39.64 12.67
C SER A 161 3.31 -40.48 13.45
N ALA A 162 2.27 -39.84 14.02
CA ALA A 162 1.23 -40.50 14.80
C ALA A 162 -0.06 -40.77 13.99
N LYS A 163 -0.11 -40.39 12.71
CA LYS A 163 -1.24 -40.77 11.84
C LYS A 163 -1.01 -42.22 11.36
N PRO A 164 -1.99 -43.13 11.53
CA PRO A 164 -1.88 -44.49 11.00
C PRO A 164 -1.71 -44.43 9.47
N SER A 165 -0.94 -45.36 8.93
CA SER A 165 -0.76 -45.50 7.49
C SER A 165 -2.12 -45.78 6.85
N PHE A 166 -2.35 -45.26 5.64
CA PHE A 166 -3.54 -45.64 4.85
C PHE A 166 -3.56 -47.15 4.57
N ASP A 167 -2.41 -47.82 4.63
CA ASP A 167 -2.28 -49.27 4.48
C ASP A 167 -2.74 -50.08 5.73
N GLU A 168 -3.14 -49.42 6.82
CA GLU A 168 -3.64 -50.05 8.06
C GLU A 168 -5.18 -49.94 8.23
N LEU A 169 -5.92 -49.55 7.18
CA LEU A 169 -7.40 -49.53 7.12
C LEU A 169 -7.93 -50.53 6.08
#